data_AF-A0A807ZIX5-F1
#
_entry.id   AF-A0A807ZIX5-F1
#
_cell.length_a   1.000
_cell.length_b   1.000
_cell.length_c   1.000
_cell.angle_alpha   90.00
_cell.angle_beta   90.00
_cell.angle_gamma   90.00
#
_symmetry.space_group_name_H-M   'P 1'
#
loop_
_entity.id
_entity.type
_entity.pdbx_description
1 polymer ?
#
loop_
_entity_poly.entity_id
_entity_poly.type
_entity_poly.pdbx_seq_one_letter_code
_entity_poly.pdbx_strand_id
1 'polypeptide(L)'
;MGQKEARDACTKAKYLLQSHPEFLPVLVTDLADFSFYSRLHWLIEYLPHLGDGSDYYDQKRRYLAWRYRNALALPLAAGLVDQKEFDALIAGER
;
A
#
# COMPACT_ATOMS: atom_id res chain seq x y z
N MET A 1 -10.54 -7.77 -4.87
CA MET A 1 -9.28 -8.52 -5.08
C MET A 1 -9.26 -9.68 -4.10
N GLY A 2 -8.85 -10.88 -4.53
CA GLY A 2 -8.75 -12.04 -3.64
C GLY A 2 -7.51 -12.01 -2.74
N GLN A 3 -7.51 -12.79 -1.65
CA GLN A 3 -6.38 -12.87 -0.72
C GLN A 3 -5.06 -13.27 -1.40
N LYS A 4 -5.10 -14.21 -2.36
CA LYS A 4 -3.92 -14.64 -3.12
C LYS A 4 -3.35 -13.49 -3.97
N GLU A 5 -4.20 -12.79 -4.72
CA GLU A 5 -3.79 -11.66 -5.56
C GLU A 5 -3.16 -10.54 -4.72
N ALA A 6 -3.71 -10.27 -3.53
CA ALA A 6 -3.17 -9.29 -2.61
C ALA A 6 -1.75 -9.64 -2.12
N ARG A 7 -1.48 -10.93 -1.85
CA ARG A 7 -0.15 -11.41 -1.45
C ARG A 7 0.86 -11.28 -2.59
N ASP A 8 0.46 -11.66 -3.80
CA ASP A 8 1.31 -11.58 -4.99
C ASP A 8 1.68 -10.11 -5.27
N ALA A 9 0.69 -9.21 -5.18
CA ALA A 9 0.90 -7.76 -5.31
C ALA A 9 1.85 -7.21 -4.23
N CYS A 10 1.65 -7.56 -2.95
CA CYS A 10 2.55 -7.13 -1.87
C CYS A 10 4.00 -7.61 -2.08
N THR A 11 4.17 -8.86 -2.54
CA THR A 11 5.49 -9.44 -2.77
C THR A 11 6.22 -8.69 -3.88
N LYS A 12 5.51 -8.40 -4.98
CA LYS A 12 6.07 -7.63 -6.10
C LYS A 12 6.34 -6.17 -5.71
N ALA A 13 5.43 -5.51 -4.98
CA ALA A 13 5.68 -4.17 -4.43
C ALA A 13 6.91 -4.13 -3.51
N LYS A 14 7.11 -5.15 -2.66
CA LYS A 14 8.30 -5.26 -1.81
C LYS A 14 9.59 -5.34 -2.60
N TYR A 15 9.58 -6.04 -3.74
CA TYR A 15 10.72 -6.08 -4.65
C TYR A 15 10.99 -4.71 -5.29
N LEU A 16 9.95 -4.05 -5.81
CA LEU A 16 10.08 -2.73 -6.45
C LEU A 16 10.58 -1.64 -5.49
N LEU A 17 10.19 -1.72 -4.21
CA LEU A 17 10.63 -0.81 -3.15
C LEU A 17 12.09 -1.00 -2.71
N GLN A 18 12.75 -2.10 -3.06
CA GLN A 18 14.17 -2.30 -2.71
C GLN A 18 15.06 -1.21 -3.33
N SER A 19 14.64 -0.65 -4.47
CA SER A 19 15.33 0.45 -5.16
C SER A 19 15.14 1.81 -4.48
N HIS A 20 14.26 1.91 -3.47
CA HIS A 20 13.88 3.17 -2.82
C HIS A 20 13.82 3.02 -1.28
N PRO A 21 14.99 2.81 -0.61
CA PRO A 21 15.06 2.54 0.82
C PRO A 21 14.64 3.72 1.72
N GLU A 22 14.50 4.92 1.15
CA GLU A 22 14.03 6.11 1.87
C GLU A 22 12.54 6.03 2.27
N PHE A 23 11.77 5.15 1.62
CA PHE A 23 10.34 5.03 1.87
C PHE A 23 10.02 4.01 2.96
N LEU A 24 9.17 4.43 3.88
CA LEU A 24 8.50 3.54 4.83
C LEU A 24 7.09 3.21 4.29
N PRO A 25 6.87 2.02 3.70
CA PRO A 25 5.59 1.71 3.09
C PRO A 25 4.47 1.55 4.12
N VAL A 26 3.31 2.10 3.79
CA VAL A 26 2.05 1.89 4.52
C VAL A 26 1.08 1.13 3.63
N LEU A 27 0.73 -0.08 4.05
CA LEU A 27 -0.28 -0.89 3.37
C LEU A 27 -1.66 -0.60 3.98
N VAL A 28 -2.58 -0.08 3.17
CA VAL A 28 -4.00 0.02 3.52
C VAL A 28 -4.74 -1.12 2.83
N THR A 29 -5.47 -1.93 3.61
CA THR A 29 -6.15 -3.14 3.10
C THR A 29 -7.44 -3.42 3.87
N ASP A 30 -8.44 -3.93 3.17
CA ASP A 30 -9.70 -4.43 3.73
C ASP A 30 -9.68 -5.97 3.95
N LEU A 31 -8.57 -6.63 3.60
CA LEU A 31 -8.37 -8.06 3.75
C LEU A 31 -7.73 -8.41 5.10
N ALA A 32 -8.36 -9.33 5.84
CA ALA A 32 -7.87 -9.77 7.14
C ALA A 32 -6.82 -10.90 7.02
N ASP A 33 -5.63 -10.57 6.51
CA ASP A 33 -4.51 -11.50 6.36
C ASP A 33 -3.29 -11.13 7.22
N PHE A 34 -3.54 -10.92 8.52
CA PHE A 34 -2.55 -10.44 9.48
C PHE A 34 -1.29 -11.33 9.55
N SER A 35 -1.45 -12.64 9.38
CA SER A 35 -0.34 -13.60 9.37
C SER A 35 0.64 -13.33 8.23
N PHE A 36 0.15 -12.99 7.04
CA PHE A 36 1.02 -12.59 5.93
C PHE A 36 1.62 -11.20 6.16
N TYR A 37 0.78 -10.22 6.50
CA TYR A 37 1.22 -8.82 6.58
C TYR A 37 2.23 -8.55 7.69
N SER A 38 2.17 -9.27 8.81
CA SER A 38 3.15 -9.16 9.90
C SER A 38 4.60 -9.48 9.48
N ARG A 39 4.79 -10.22 8.37
CA ARG A 39 6.10 -10.57 7.81
C ARG A 39 6.64 -9.55 6.80
N LEU A 40 5.85 -8.55 6.42
CA LEU A 40 6.28 -7.55 5.45
C LEU A 40 7.25 -6.53 6.06
N HIS A 41 7.18 -6.33 7.39
CA HIS A 41 7.85 -5.24 8.13
C HIS A 41 7.38 -3.85 7.69
N TRP A 42 6.13 -3.76 7.24
CA TRP A 42 5.48 -2.53 6.82
C TRP A 42 4.51 -2.05 7.90
N LEU A 43 4.14 -0.77 7.86
CA LEU A 43 2.97 -0.33 8.60
C LEU A 43 1.72 -0.86 7.89
N ILE A 44 0.82 -1.50 8.62
CA ILE A 44 -0.40 -2.08 8.07
C ILE A 44 -1.59 -1.41 8.72
N GLU A 45 -2.45 -0.79 7.92
CA GLU A 45 -3.74 -0.26 8.37
C GLU A 45 -4.85 -1.13 7.77
N TYR A 46 -5.59 -1.81 8.64
CA TYR A 46 -6.79 -2.54 8.24
C TYR A 46 -7.98 -1.59 8.19
N LEU A 47 -8.60 -1.45 7.02
CA LEU A 47 -9.74 -0.58 6.80
C LEU A 47 -10.88 -1.35 6.12
N PRO A 48 -11.79 -1.98 6.87
CA PRO A 48 -12.89 -2.73 6.30
C PRO A 48 -13.82 -1.79 5.52
N HIS A 49 -14.33 -2.25 4.38
CA HIS A 49 -15.38 -1.53 3.65
C HIS A 49 -16.70 -1.62 4.42
N LEU A 50 -17.20 -0.48 4.89
CA LEU A 50 -18.41 -0.40 5.71
C LEU A 50 -19.70 -0.11 4.89
N GLY A 51 -19.66 -0.26 3.57
CA GLY A 51 -20.77 0.04 2.64
C GLY A 51 -20.39 1.07 1.57
N ASP A 52 -21.38 1.67 0.90
CA ASP A 52 -21.24 2.56 -0.29
C ASP A 52 -20.48 3.90 -0.04
N GLY A 53 -19.86 4.08 1.12
CA GLY A 53 -19.09 5.27 1.45
C GLY A 53 -17.64 5.18 0.96
N SER A 54 -17.41 5.29 -0.35
CA SER A 54 -16.06 5.42 -0.95
C SER A 54 -15.25 6.56 -0.33
N ASP A 55 -15.92 7.60 0.15
CA ASP A 55 -15.33 8.82 0.71
C ASP A 55 -14.49 8.55 1.97
N TYR A 56 -14.90 7.59 2.80
CA TYR A 56 -14.18 7.28 4.04
C TYR A 56 -12.82 6.62 3.76
N TYR A 57 -12.76 5.73 2.77
CA TYR A 57 -11.53 5.06 2.37
C TYR A 57 -10.49 6.06 1.84
N ASP A 58 -10.92 6.94 0.93
CA ASP A 58 -10.06 7.96 0.35
C ASP A 58 -9.64 9.03 1.37
N GLN A 59 -10.55 9.46 2.25
CA GLN A 59 -10.24 10.42 3.31
C GLN A 59 -9.21 9.85 4.28
N LYS A 60 -9.35 8.58 4.69
CA LYS A 60 -8.39 7.92 5.57
C LYS A 60 -7.05 7.71 4.89
N ARG A 61 -7.02 7.33 3.60
CA ARG A 61 -5.77 7.22 2.82
C ARG A 61 -5.00 8.55 2.82
N ARG A 62 -5.69 9.67 2.53
CA ARG A 62 -5.09 11.02 2.56
C ARG A 62 -4.60 11.41 3.95
N TYR A 63 -5.38 11.09 4.99
CA TYR A 63 -4.98 11.34 6.38
C TYR A 63 -3.72 10.56 6.75
N LEU A 64 -3.61 9.29 6.39
CA LEU A 64 -2.42 8.48 6.67
C LEU A 64 -1.19 9.02 5.94
N ALA A 65 -1.32 9.34 4.65
CA ALA A 65 -0.25 9.99 3.89
C ALA A 65 0.22 11.30 4.53
N TRP A 66 -0.71 12.13 5.03
CA TRP A 66 -0.38 13.34 5.79
C TRP A 66 0.27 13.05 7.16
N ARG A 67 -0.26 12.07 7.90
CA ARG A 67 0.14 11.75 9.28
C ARG A 67 1.52 11.14 9.35
N TYR A 68 1.86 10.36 8.33
CA TYR A 68 3.15 9.71 8.17
C TYR A 68 3.94 10.43 7.07
N ARG A 69 4.26 11.72 7.26
CA ARG A 69 5.12 12.46 6.30
C ARG A 69 6.34 11.60 5.92
N ASN A 70 6.59 11.45 4.61
CA ASN A 70 7.58 10.54 3.97
C ASN A 70 7.22 9.04 3.92
N ALA A 71 6.00 8.65 4.32
CA ALA A 71 5.55 7.28 4.20
C ALA A 71 4.71 7.14 2.92
N LEU A 72 5.24 6.37 1.99
CA LEU A 72 4.65 6.14 0.70
C LEU A 72 3.37 5.28 0.87
N ALA A 73 2.21 5.93 0.73
CA ALA A 73 0.91 5.28 0.83
C ALA A 73 0.53 4.65 -0.52
N LEU A 74 1.09 3.47 -0.81
CA LEU A 74 0.84 2.77 -2.06
C LEU A 74 -0.49 1.99 -2.02
N PRO A 75 -1.37 2.15 -3.02
CA PRO A 75 -2.44 1.19 -3.21
C PRO A 75 -1.85 -0.18 -3.55
N LEU A 76 -2.51 -1.27 -3.15
CA LEU A 76 -2.12 -2.64 -3.49
C LEU A 76 -1.85 -2.84 -4.99
N ALA A 77 -2.62 -2.16 -5.84
CA ALA A 77 -2.45 -2.20 -7.29
C ALA A 77 -1.07 -1.70 -7.77
N ALA A 78 -0.36 -0.88 -7.00
CA ALA A 78 1.01 -0.46 -7.32
C ALA A 78 1.99 -1.64 -7.34
N GLY A 79 1.66 -2.76 -6.69
CA GLY A 79 2.44 -3.99 -6.81
C GLY A 79 2.25 -4.73 -8.14
N LEU A 80 1.28 -4.34 -8.97
CA LEU A 80 0.96 -5.05 -10.21
C LEU A 80 1.72 -4.51 -11.43
N VAL A 81 2.20 -3.27 -11.37
CA VAL A 81 2.88 -2.56 -12.47
C VAL A 81 4.35 -2.97 -12.63
N ASP A 82 5.00 -2.54 -13.71
CA ASP A 82 6.45 -2.71 -13.87
C ASP A 82 7.27 -1.64 -13.11
N GLN A 83 8.60 -1.76 -13.07
CA GLN A 83 9.46 -0.81 -12.34
C GLN A 83 9.37 0.62 -12.86
N LYS A 84 9.22 0.81 -14.19
CA LYS A 84 9.17 2.14 -14.79
C LYS A 84 7.85 2.83 -14.47
N GLU A 85 6.75 2.08 -14.53
CA GLU A 85 5.42 2.53 -14.10
C GLU A 85 5.39 2.82 -12.60
N PHE A 86 6.05 1.98 -11.79
CA PHE A 86 6.17 2.17 -10.36
C PHE A 86 6.94 3.44 -10.01
N ASP A 87 8.10 3.67 -10.64
CA ASP A 87 8.90 4.87 -10.44
C ASP A 87 8.11 6.14 -10.82
N ALA A 88 7.29 6.08 -11.87
CA ALA A 88 6.40 7.18 -12.25
C ALA A 88 5.30 7.46 -11.22
N LEU A 89 4.75 6.42 -10.59
CA LEU A 89 3.71 6.56 -9.55
C LEU A 89 4.25 7.22 -8.28
N ILE A 90 5.52 6.98 -7.93
CA ILE A 90 6.13 7.48 -6.68
C ILE A 90 6.90 8.79 -6.86
N ALA A 91 7.18 9.20 -8.11
CA ALA A 91 7.89 10.44 -8.41
C ALA A 91 7.16 11.71 -7.89
N GLY A 92 5.84 11.65 -7.73
CA GLY A 92 5.03 12.74 -7.17
C GLY A 92 4.97 12.77 -5.64
N GLU A 93 5.53 11.78 -4.96
CA GLU A 93 5.51 11.62 -3.50
C GLU A 93 6.86 12.00 -2.85
N ARG A 94 7.82 12.51 -3.66
CA ARG A 94 9.13 13.03 -3.24
C ARG A 94 9.09 14.52 -2.87
#